data_AF-A0A4S8HDC8-F1
#
_entry.id   AF-A0A4S8HDC8-F1
#
_cell.length_a   1.000
_cell.length_b   1.000
_cell.length_c   1.000
_cell.angle_alpha   90.00
_cell.angle_beta   90.00
_cell.angle_gamma   90.00
#
_symmetry.space_group_name_H-M   'P 1'
#
loop_
_entity.id
_entity.type
_entity.pdbx_description
1 polymer ?
#
loop_
_entity_poly.entity_id
_entity_poly.type
_entity_poly.pdbx_seq_one_letter_code
_entity_poly.pdbx_strand_id
1 'polypeptide(L)'
;MKKFFKRLLNNPTPFAPEQSDNAPAVPPTGGTLSIPATRAKREEIIRFIINGLKPYIDEKAHTIAGLRLYMVCNNKELEETLQVALCTDTPGMFQKEHLERKLVNNFIQLAGDWFFEQHLVKDKVPDYCITNGAMGLEVIRRGQDFVQQYSIARLQVLVGKAEFPEYELNPQQQLKFNIGRTKNPQLSSGKIHTNDIVFWGQGEPQFDAQTAAANLHVSRNHAYILYNPQLDKFFLFPDKGGLPENGNKIRIYTSDDKVKSLNVPGVSHELQSGDQIELGGCAILVFLK
;
A
#
# COMPACT_ATOMS: atom_id res chain seq x y z
N MET A 1 -67.33 -11.03 -5.61
CA MET A 1 -68.34 -12.02 -5.14
C MET A 1 -68.51 -13.10 -6.21
N LYS A 2 -68.35 -14.37 -5.81
CA LYS A 2 -68.92 -15.64 -6.32
C LYS A 2 -69.15 -15.79 -7.83
N LYS A 3 -68.86 -16.89 -8.52
CA LYS A 3 -68.45 -18.28 -8.28
C LYS A 3 -68.37 -18.87 -9.72
N PHE A 4 -67.66 -19.96 -9.96
CA PHE A 4 -68.25 -21.23 -10.41
C PHE A 4 -67.15 -22.21 -10.89
N PHE A 5 -67.01 -23.25 -10.08
CA PHE A 5 -66.35 -24.52 -10.36
C PHE A 5 -67.11 -25.33 -11.43
N LYS A 6 -66.41 -26.11 -12.26
CA LYS A 6 -66.73 -27.54 -12.50
C LYS A 6 -65.63 -28.30 -13.27
N ARG A 7 -64.88 -29.09 -12.49
CA ARG A 7 -64.49 -30.52 -12.61
C ARG A 7 -64.51 -31.24 -13.97
N LEU A 8 -63.36 -31.95 -14.18
CA LEU A 8 -63.15 -33.38 -14.53
C LEU A 8 -63.73 -33.85 -15.88
N LEU A 9 -63.16 -34.76 -16.67
CA LEU A 9 -62.01 -35.67 -16.70
C LEU A 9 -62.08 -36.25 -18.14
N ASN A 10 -60.95 -36.64 -18.75
CA ASN A 10 -60.78 -37.85 -19.59
C ASN A 10 -59.56 -37.70 -20.52
N ASN A 11 -58.59 -38.59 -20.30
CA ASN A 11 -57.56 -38.98 -21.29
C ASN A 11 -58.13 -40.16 -22.10
N PRO A 12 -57.73 -40.36 -23.38
CA PRO A 12 -56.51 -41.12 -23.65
C PRO A 12 -55.71 -40.71 -24.92
N THR A 13 -54.41 -41.02 -24.89
CA THR A 13 -53.40 -41.11 -25.98
C THR A 13 -53.87 -41.94 -27.19
N PRO A 14 -53.27 -41.88 -28.42
CA PRO A 14 -51.81 -41.87 -28.71
C PRO A 14 -51.37 -41.10 -30.01
N PHE A 15 -50.09 -41.26 -30.38
CA PHE A 15 -49.37 -40.99 -31.65
C PHE A 15 -48.26 -39.92 -31.60
N ALA A 16 -47.02 -40.42 -31.67
CA ALA A 16 -45.85 -39.79 -32.30
C ALA A 16 -45.81 -40.25 -33.79
N PRO A 17 -45.06 -39.63 -34.74
CA PRO A 17 -43.67 -39.16 -34.58
C PRO A 17 -43.26 -37.85 -35.29
N GLU A 18 -42.04 -37.41 -34.93
CA GLU A 18 -41.04 -36.65 -35.72
C GLU A 18 -41.39 -35.27 -36.31
N GLN A 19 -40.80 -34.20 -35.75
CA GLN A 19 -39.61 -33.56 -36.34
C GLN A 19 -39.05 -32.42 -35.46
N SER A 20 -37.72 -32.35 -35.50
CA SER A 20 -36.77 -31.30 -35.11
C SER A 20 -37.29 -29.86 -34.94
N ASP A 21 -36.85 -29.19 -33.88
CA ASP A 21 -35.98 -28.03 -34.06
C ASP A 21 -35.26 -27.55 -32.80
N ASN A 22 -34.11 -26.94 -33.06
CA ASN A 22 -33.01 -26.62 -32.18
C ASN A 22 -33.24 -25.45 -31.20
N ALA A 23 -32.51 -25.56 -30.06
CA ALA A 23 -31.85 -24.51 -29.26
C ALA A 23 -32.65 -23.71 -28.22
N PRO A 24 -31.98 -23.13 -27.19
CA PRO A 24 -30.68 -23.47 -26.59
C PRO A 24 -30.80 -23.79 -25.08
N ALA A 25 -30.00 -24.75 -24.63
CA ALA A 25 -29.78 -25.02 -23.22
C ALA A 25 -29.06 -23.83 -22.57
N VAL A 26 -29.69 -23.26 -21.54
CA VAL A 26 -29.07 -22.35 -20.58
C VAL A 26 -27.98 -23.14 -19.83
N PRO A 27 -26.70 -22.71 -19.83
CA PRO A 27 -25.71 -23.37 -18.99
C PRO A 27 -25.99 -23.04 -17.52
N PRO A 28 -26.04 -24.03 -16.61
CA PRO A 28 -26.14 -23.75 -15.19
C PRO A 28 -24.80 -23.18 -14.69
N THR A 29 -24.82 -21.92 -14.29
CA THR A 29 -23.83 -21.30 -13.41
C THR A 29 -23.88 -21.99 -12.03
N GLY A 30 -22.92 -22.87 -11.79
CA GLY A 30 -22.65 -23.49 -10.50
C GLY A 30 -21.16 -23.79 -10.38
N GLY A 31 -20.39 -22.80 -9.90
CA GLY A 31 -18.95 -22.91 -9.66
C GLY A 31 -18.66 -23.96 -8.60
N THR A 32 -18.39 -25.19 -9.05
CA THR A 32 -17.80 -26.23 -8.22
C THR A 32 -16.30 -26.16 -8.46
N LEU A 33 -15.51 -25.86 -7.44
CA LEU A 33 -14.05 -25.79 -7.51
C LEU A 33 -13.48 -27.14 -7.94
N SER A 34 -13.27 -27.31 -9.24
CA SER A 34 -12.72 -28.53 -9.78
C SER A 34 -11.21 -28.58 -9.51
N ILE A 35 -10.71 -29.72 -9.02
CA ILE A 35 -9.27 -30.01 -8.83
C ILE A 35 -8.41 -29.60 -10.06
N PRO A 36 -8.88 -29.76 -11.31
CA PRO A 36 -8.20 -29.25 -12.51
C PRO A 36 -7.96 -27.73 -12.51
N ALA A 37 -8.93 -26.93 -12.06
CA ALA A 37 -8.84 -25.46 -12.07
C ALA A 37 -7.76 -24.94 -11.10
N THR A 38 -7.65 -25.57 -9.93
CA THR A 38 -6.62 -25.22 -8.93
C THR A 38 -5.22 -25.53 -9.44
N ARG A 39 -5.04 -26.70 -10.09
CA ARG A 39 -3.76 -27.09 -10.69
C ARG A 39 -3.36 -26.15 -11.83
N ALA A 40 -4.32 -25.76 -12.68
CA ALA A 40 -4.09 -24.80 -13.74
C ALA A 40 -3.64 -23.44 -13.18
N LYS A 41 -4.31 -22.97 -12.12
CA LYS A 41 -3.94 -21.71 -11.45
C LYS A 41 -2.54 -21.76 -10.84
N ARG A 42 -2.18 -22.89 -10.24
CA ARG A 42 -0.83 -23.12 -9.71
C ARG A 42 0.24 -23.02 -10.79
N GLU A 43 0.04 -23.68 -11.94
CA GLU A 43 0.99 -23.62 -13.05
C GLU A 43 1.05 -22.21 -13.68
N GLU A 44 -0.06 -21.46 -13.69
CA GLU A 44 -0.08 -20.05 -14.11
C GLU A 44 0.83 -19.18 -13.20
N ILE A 45 0.69 -19.32 -11.88
CA ILE A 45 1.50 -18.62 -10.88
C ILE A 45 2.99 -18.97 -11.04
N ILE A 46 3.32 -20.26 -11.15
CA ILE A 46 4.70 -20.71 -11.33
C ILE A 46 5.29 -20.14 -12.62
N ARG A 47 4.53 -20.16 -13.72
CA ARG A 47 4.97 -19.60 -15.01
C ARG A 47 5.22 -18.10 -14.89
N PHE A 48 4.37 -17.37 -14.18
CA PHE A 48 4.56 -15.95 -13.91
C PHE A 48 5.85 -15.70 -13.14
N ILE A 49 6.09 -16.44 -12.05
CA ILE A 49 7.32 -16.31 -11.24
C ILE A 49 8.56 -16.56 -12.10
N ILE A 50 8.59 -17.67 -12.85
CA ILE A 50 9.73 -18.02 -13.73
C ILE A 50 9.97 -16.91 -14.76
N ASN A 51 8.91 -16.43 -15.42
CA ASN A 51 9.04 -15.39 -16.43
C ASN A 51 9.55 -14.06 -15.84
N GLY A 52 9.11 -13.71 -14.62
CA GLY A 52 9.62 -12.53 -13.90
C GLY A 52 11.09 -12.66 -13.51
N LEU A 53 11.59 -13.89 -13.33
CA LEU A 53 12.98 -14.17 -12.94
C LEU A 53 13.95 -14.37 -14.10
N LYS A 54 13.46 -14.58 -15.34
CA LYS A 54 14.31 -14.73 -16.53
C LYS A 54 15.36 -13.62 -16.72
N PRO A 55 15.04 -12.32 -16.51
CA PRO A 55 16.03 -11.26 -16.67
C PRO A 55 17.23 -11.36 -15.70
N TYR A 56 17.08 -12.08 -14.60
CA TYR A 56 18.09 -12.18 -13.54
C TYR A 56 19.02 -13.39 -13.69
N ILE A 57 18.79 -14.27 -14.67
CA ILE A 57 19.56 -15.51 -14.87
C ILE A 57 21.02 -15.21 -15.27
N ASP A 58 21.24 -14.19 -16.12
CA ASP A 58 22.56 -13.86 -16.67
C ASP A 58 23.32 -12.80 -15.84
N GLU A 59 22.70 -12.23 -14.82
CA GLU A 59 23.30 -11.20 -13.96
C GLU A 59 24.21 -11.85 -12.89
N LYS A 60 25.46 -12.14 -13.25
CA LYS A 60 26.50 -12.74 -12.37
C LYS A 60 26.72 -12.03 -11.01
N ALA A 61 26.17 -10.83 -10.82
CA ALA A 61 26.36 -9.99 -9.64
C ALA A 61 25.19 -10.02 -8.63
N HIS A 62 24.06 -10.67 -8.94
CA HIS A 62 22.86 -10.57 -8.10
C HIS A 62 22.40 -11.93 -7.58
N THR A 63 22.85 -12.30 -6.38
CA THR A 63 22.25 -13.41 -5.64
C THR A 63 20.86 -12.99 -5.18
N ILE A 64 19.81 -13.67 -5.62
CA ILE A 64 18.43 -13.41 -5.16
C ILE A 64 18.23 -14.07 -3.79
N ALA A 65 17.94 -13.28 -2.75
CA ALA A 65 17.71 -13.73 -1.38
C ALA A 65 16.23 -14.02 -1.06
N GLY A 66 15.28 -13.56 -1.87
CA GLY A 66 13.87 -13.86 -1.61
C GLY A 66 12.94 -13.44 -2.73
N LEU A 67 11.70 -13.91 -2.64
CA LEU A 67 10.61 -13.60 -3.57
C LEU A 67 9.34 -13.25 -2.78
N ARG A 68 8.65 -12.18 -3.19
CA ARG A 68 7.34 -11.79 -2.67
C ARG A 68 6.32 -11.77 -3.79
N LEU A 69 5.29 -12.61 -3.67
CA LEU A 69 4.19 -12.72 -4.62
C LEU A 69 2.98 -11.95 -4.12
N TYR A 70 2.53 -10.96 -4.87
CA TYR A 70 1.29 -10.21 -4.64
C TYR A 70 0.22 -10.66 -5.63
N MET A 71 -1.00 -10.87 -5.16
CA MET A 71 -2.13 -11.19 -6.03
C MET A 71 -3.37 -10.37 -5.65
N VAL A 72 -3.96 -9.70 -6.65
CA VAL A 72 -5.22 -8.98 -6.49
C VAL A 72 -6.35 -9.99 -6.33
N CYS A 73 -7.04 -9.90 -5.20
CA CYS A 73 -8.18 -10.72 -4.87
C CYS A 73 -9.36 -9.83 -4.51
N ASN A 74 -10.36 -9.77 -5.39
CA ASN A 74 -11.55 -8.93 -5.26
C ASN A 74 -12.81 -9.71 -4.88
N ASN A 75 -12.74 -11.05 -4.80
CA ASN A 75 -13.88 -11.90 -4.50
C ASN A 75 -13.45 -13.14 -3.70
N LYS A 76 -14.40 -13.69 -2.92
CA LYS A 76 -14.14 -14.77 -1.97
C LYS A 76 -13.84 -16.12 -2.65
N GLU A 77 -14.44 -16.40 -3.79
CA GLU A 77 -14.23 -17.65 -4.54
C GLU A 77 -12.80 -17.73 -5.10
N LEU A 78 -12.28 -16.61 -5.59
CA LEU A 78 -10.90 -16.46 -6.03
C LEU A 78 -9.95 -16.58 -4.84
N GLU A 79 -10.30 -16.02 -3.68
CA GLU A 79 -9.51 -16.14 -2.45
C GLU A 79 -9.33 -17.62 -2.08
N GLU A 80 -10.42 -18.39 -2.01
CA GLU A 80 -10.40 -19.82 -1.71
C GLU A 80 -9.58 -20.60 -2.77
N THR A 81 -9.74 -20.27 -4.05
CA THR A 81 -8.95 -20.89 -5.12
C THR A 81 -7.45 -20.62 -4.97
N LEU A 82 -7.09 -19.38 -4.66
CA LEU A 82 -5.69 -18.97 -4.49
C LEU A 82 -5.07 -19.59 -3.25
N GLN A 83 -5.82 -19.69 -2.14
CA GLN A 83 -5.40 -20.35 -0.91
C GLN A 83 -4.99 -21.82 -1.17
N VAL A 84 -5.84 -22.58 -1.87
CA VAL A 84 -5.54 -23.97 -2.22
C VAL A 84 -4.40 -24.07 -3.26
N ALA A 85 -4.36 -23.17 -4.24
CA ALA A 85 -3.30 -23.16 -5.25
C ALA A 85 -1.90 -22.91 -4.64
N LEU A 86 -1.84 -22.00 -3.67
CA LEU A 86 -0.63 -21.58 -2.93
C LEU A 86 -0.35 -22.36 -1.64
N CYS A 87 -1.19 -23.35 -1.31
CA CYS A 87 -1.04 -24.13 -0.08
C CYS A 87 -0.93 -23.24 1.17
N THR A 88 -1.74 -22.18 1.29
CA THR A 88 -1.68 -21.22 2.41
C THR A 88 -1.80 -21.87 3.78
N ASP A 89 -2.51 -23.00 3.85
CA ASP A 89 -2.76 -23.74 5.10
C ASP A 89 -1.50 -24.45 5.62
N THR A 90 -0.47 -24.62 4.78
CA THR A 90 0.79 -25.26 5.15
C THR A 90 1.97 -24.37 4.73
N PRO A 91 2.45 -23.51 5.65
CA PRO A 91 3.55 -22.59 5.37
C PRO A 91 4.77 -23.28 4.75
N GLY A 92 5.30 -22.71 3.66
CA GLY A 92 6.48 -23.22 2.95
C GLY A 92 6.22 -24.43 2.03
N MET A 93 5.02 -25.02 2.02
CA MET A 93 4.73 -26.18 1.16
C MET A 93 4.82 -25.82 -0.33
N PHE A 94 4.23 -24.69 -0.74
CA PHE A 94 4.31 -24.25 -2.14
C PHE A 94 5.75 -23.97 -2.59
N GLN A 95 6.55 -23.35 -1.71
CA GLN A 95 7.97 -23.10 -1.97
C GLN A 95 8.71 -24.42 -2.27
N LYS A 96 8.64 -25.37 -1.33
CA LYS A 96 9.41 -26.64 -1.38
C LYS A 96 8.91 -27.61 -2.44
N GLU A 97 7.60 -27.86 -2.49
CA GLU A 97 7.01 -28.95 -3.30
C GLU A 97 6.68 -28.54 -4.74
N HIS A 98 6.46 -27.25 -4.99
CA HIS A 98 5.92 -26.77 -6.25
C HIS A 98 6.84 -25.79 -6.99
N LEU A 99 7.52 -24.90 -6.26
CA LEU A 99 8.30 -23.82 -6.86
C LEU A 99 9.79 -24.18 -7.07
N GLU A 100 10.48 -24.68 -6.04
CA GLU A 100 11.95 -24.90 -6.07
C GLU A 100 12.42 -25.72 -7.26
N ARG A 101 11.84 -26.91 -7.45
CA ARG A 101 12.22 -27.79 -8.57
C ARG A 101 12.01 -27.12 -9.93
N LYS A 102 10.96 -26.31 -10.08
CA LYS A 102 10.65 -25.61 -11.33
C LYS A 102 11.65 -24.48 -11.58
N LEU A 103 12.10 -23.77 -10.55
CA LEU A 103 13.15 -22.75 -10.66
C LEU A 103 14.47 -23.37 -11.12
N VAL A 104 14.90 -24.47 -10.49
CA VAL A 104 16.12 -25.20 -10.86
C VAL A 104 16.06 -25.69 -12.31
N ASN A 105 14.91 -26.24 -12.75
CA ASN A 105 14.71 -26.68 -14.14
C ASN A 105 14.77 -25.54 -15.16
N ASN A 106 14.63 -24.28 -14.73
CA ASN A 106 14.73 -23.09 -15.57
C ASN A 106 16.06 -22.34 -15.35
N PHE A 107 17.07 -22.99 -14.76
CA PHE A 107 18.40 -22.42 -14.48
C PHE A 107 18.38 -21.18 -13.58
N ILE A 108 17.32 -20.99 -12.78
CA ILE A 108 17.23 -19.90 -11.81
C ILE A 108 17.86 -20.35 -10.50
N GLN A 109 19.00 -19.74 -10.13
CA GLN A 109 19.69 -20.01 -8.88
C GLN A 109 19.40 -18.90 -7.87
N LEU A 110 18.84 -19.27 -6.72
CA LEU A 110 18.57 -18.38 -5.59
C LEU A 110 19.61 -18.62 -4.48
N ALA A 111 19.63 -17.75 -3.47
CA ALA A 111 20.43 -17.94 -2.26
C ALA A 111 20.04 -19.25 -1.54
N GLY A 112 20.98 -19.89 -0.84
CA GLY A 112 20.72 -21.14 -0.12
C GLY A 112 19.68 -21.02 1.01
N ASP A 113 19.50 -19.82 1.53
CA ASP A 113 18.60 -19.44 2.63
C ASP A 113 17.44 -18.56 2.16
N TRP A 114 17.08 -18.66 0.88
CA TRP A 114 16.06 -17.78 0.31
C TRP A 114 14.66 -18.01 0.87
N PHE A 115 13.86 -16.95 0.93
CA PHE A 115 12.48 -17.01 1.42
C PHE A 115 11.45 -16.73 0.32
N PHE A 116 10.25 -17.29 0.50
CA PHE A 116 9.10 -17.05 -0.36
C PHE A 116 7.92 -16.56 0.49
N GLU A 117 7.40 -15.39 0.15
CA GLU A 117 6.22 -14.77 0.79
C GLU A 117 5.10 -14.55 -0.22
N GLN A 118 3.86 -14.64 0.26
CA GLN A 118 2.67 -14.47 -0.56
C GLN A 118 1.66 -13.53 0.13
N HIS A 119 1.12 -12.58 -0.62
CA HIS A 119 0.21 -11.55 -0.14
C HIS A 119 -1.01 -11.43 -1.06
N LEU A 120 -2.20 -11.52 -0.47
CA LEU A 120 -3.45 -11.21 -1.16
C LEU A 120 -3.81 -9.75 -0.90
N VAL A 121 -3.96 -8.97 -1.97
CA VAL A 121 -4.27 -7.52 -1.92
C VAL A 121 -5.64 -7.27 -2.56
N LYS A 122 -6.42 -6.31 -2.05
CA LYS A 122 -7.82 -6.12 -2.51
C LYS A 122 -7.99 -5.25 -3.75
N ASP A 123 -7.07 -4.32 -3.96
CA ASP A 123 -7.24 -3.25 -4.95
C ASP A 123 -6.19 -3.36 -6.08
N LYS A 124 -4.93 -3.05 -5.78
CA LYS A 124 -3.83 -3.13 -6.74
C LYS A 124 -2.58 -3.78 -6.15
N VAL A 125 -1.77 -4.38 -7.02
CA VAL A 125 -0.40 -4.80 -6.66
C VAL A 125 0.50 -3.57 -6.48
N PRO A 126 1.58 -3.66 -5.70
CA PRO A 126 2.50 -2.54 -5.52
C PRO A 126 3.15 -2.10 -6.85
N ASP A 127 3.35 -0.78 -7.03
CA ASP A 127 3.80 -0.19 -8.30
C ASP A 127 5.26 -0.56 -8.68
N TYR A 128 6.00 -1.15 -7.74
CA TYR A 128 7.40 -1.58 -7.91
C TYR A 128 7.56 -3.06 -8.29
N CYS A 129 6.46 -3.81 -8.36
CA CYS A 129 6.49 -5.22 -8.72
C CYS A 129 6.65 -5.42 -10.22
N ILE A 130 7.24 -6.55 -10.63
CA ILE A 130 7.06 -7.08 -11.98
C ILE A 130 5.59 -7.52 -12.06
N THR A 131 4.77 -6.87 -12.89
CA THR A 131 3.33 -7.12 -12.94
C THR A 131 2.91 -7.91 -14.17
N ASN A 132 1.94 -8.82 -14.01
CA ASN A 132 1.20 -9.42 -15.11
C ASN A 132 -0.26 -9.61 -14.70
N GLY A 133 -1.15 -8.74 -15.21
CA GLY A 133 -2.56 -8.73 -14.84
C GLY A 133 -2.75 -8.52 -13.34
N ALA A 134 -3.38 -9.49 -12.67
CA ALA A 134 -3.66 -9.45 -11.24
C ALA A 134 -2.48 -9.91 -10.34
N MET A 135 -1.33 -10.25 -10.92
CA MET A 135 -0.16 -10.75 -10.18
C MET A 135 0.99 -9.75 -10.21
N GLY A 136 1.71 -9.66 -9.09
CA GLY A 136 2.92 -8.86 -8.92
C GLY A 136 4.02 -9.70 -8.26
N LEU A 137 5.23 -9.63 -8.79
CA LEU A 137 6.40 -10.29 -8.22
C LEU A 137 7.44 -9.25 -7.82
N GLU A 138 7.83 -9.27 -6.55
CA GLU A 138 8.99 -8.56 -6.04
C GLU A 138 10.16 -9.55 -5.88
N VAL A 139 11.32 -9.17 -6.40
CA VAL A 139 12.56 -9.95 -6.38
C VAL A 139 13.52 -9.30 -5.39
N ILE A 140 13.88 -10.02 -4.34
CA ILE A 140 14.67 -9.49 -3.22
C ILE A 140 16.09 -10.01 -3.36
N ARG A 141 17.07 -9.11 -3.46
CA ARG A 141 18.48 -9.47 -3.67
C ARG A 141 19.23 -9.57 -2.34
N ARG A 142 20.26 -10.41 -2.25
CA ARG A 142 21.13 -10.53 -1.07
C ARG A 142 21.87 -9.20 -0.85
N GLY A 143 21.77 -8.64 0.36
CA GLY A 143 22.21 -7.28 0.68
C GLY A 143 21.14 -6.19 0.47
N GLN A 144 20.02 -6.53 -0.18
CA GLN A 144 18.73 -5.85 0.04
C GLN A 144 18.00 -6.61 1.14
N ASP A 145 18.52 -6.55 2.38
CA ASP A 145 17.77 -7.01 3.53
C ASP A 145 16.63 -6.01 3.80
N PHE A 146 15.53 -6.10 3.06
CA PHE A 146 14.24 -5.59 3.53
C PHE A 146 13.63 -6.63 4.48
N VAL A 147 14.31 -6.85 5.62
CA VAL A 147 13.54 -6.77 6.85
C VAL A 147 12.89 -5.39 6.75
N GLN A 148 11.57 -5.30 6.75
CA GLN A 148 10.89 -4.01 6.91
C GLN A 148 11.31 -3.47 8.29
N GLN A 149 12.50 -2.87 8.34
CA GLN A 149 12.99 -2.12 9.46
C GLN A 149 12.15 -0.87 9.41
N TYR A 150 10.98 -0.90 10.05
CA TYR A 150 10.17 0.27 10.26
C TYR A 150 10.89 1.14 11.28
N SER A 151 11.97 1.80 10.85
CA SER A 151 12.74 2.65 11.73
C SER A 151 11.82 3.74 12.27
N ILE A 152 11.71 3.77 13.59
CA ILE A 152 10.97 4.80 14.30
C ILE A 152 11.87 6.03 14.38
N ALA A 153 11.31 7.20 14.08
CA ALA A 153 11.97 8.47 14.29
C ALA A 153 11.18 9.32 15.29
N ARG A 154 11.73 10.43 15.72
CA ARG A 154 11.07 11.45 16.55
C ARG A 154 11.21 12.82 15.92
N LEU A 155 10.17 13.62 16.08
CA LEU A 155 10.24 15.07 15.88
C LEU A 155 10.16 15.76 17.23
N GLN A 156 11.10 16.63 17.52
CA GLN A 156 11.10 17.46 18.72
C GLN A 156 10.84 18.92 18.33
N VAL A 157 10.00 19.61 19.10
CA VAL A 157 9.70 21.03 18.89
C VAL A 157 10.76 21.89 19.57
N LEU A 158 11.48 22.68 18.78
CA LEU A 158 12.48 23.62 19.28
C LEU A 158 11.90 25.03 19.45
N VAL A 159 11.06 25.47 18.51
CA VAL A 159 10.42 26.80 18.53
C VAL A 159 8.95 26.69 18.16
N GLY A 160 8.09 27.34 18.94
CA GLY A 160 6.63 27.28 18.84
C GLY A 160 6.00 26.40 19.91
N LYS A 161 4.67 26.35 19.95
CA LYS A 161 3.91 25.57 20.93
C LYS A 161 3.04 24.52 20.26
N ALA A 162 3.46 23.27 20.32
CA ALA A 162 2.69 22.15 19.77
C ALA A 162 1.87 21.43 20.86
N GLU A 163 1.00 20.52 20.42
CA GLU A 163 0.21 19.63 21.29
C GLU A 163 1.11 18.76 22.17
N PHE A 164 2.19 18.24 21.59
CA PHE A 164 3.23 17.51 22.31
C PHE A 164 4.60 18.15 22.04
N PRO A 165 5.53 18.12 23.00
CA PRO A 165 6.90 18.61 22.77
C PRO A 165 7.68 17.70 21.82
N GLU A 166 7.29 16.43 21.74
CA GLU A 166 7.90 15.40 20.88
C GLU A 166 6.81 14.53 20.26
N TYR A 167 7.05 14.07 19.03
CA TYR A 167 6.16 13.20 18.27
C TYR A 167 6.93 11.98 17.79
N GLU A 168 6.44 10.79 18.11
CA GLU A 168 6.95 9.54 17.54
C GLU A 168 6.42 9.39 16.11
N LEU A 169 7.34 9.16 15.17
CA LEU A 169 7.05 8.81 13.79
C LEU A 169 7.21 7.31 13.66
N ASN A 170 6.12 6.57 13.87
CA ASN A 170 6.10 5.12 13.83
C ASN A 170 5.44 4.61 12.54
N PRO A 171 6.22 4.11 11.57
CA PRO A 171 5.70 3.59 10.31
C PRO A 171 4.78 2.36 10.45
N GLN A 172 4.81 1.68 11.60
CA GLN A 172 3.89 0.57 11.90
C GLN A 172 2.47 1.06 12.18
N GLN A 173 2.32 2.31 12.64
CA GLN A 173 1.02 2.93 12.93
C GLN A 173 0.47 3.70 11.73
N GLN A 174 1.32 4.53 11.10
CA GLN A 174 0.96 5.26 9.89
C GLN A 174 2.20 5.65 9.10
N LEU A 175 2.05 5.76 7.78
CA LEU A 175 3.15 6.11 6.88
C LEU A 175 3.26 7.61 6.61
N LYS A 176 2.17 8.36 6.82
CA LYS A 176 2.07 9.79 6.55
C LYS A 176 1.71 10.53 7.83
N PHE A 177 2.43 11.62 8.10
CA PHE A 177 2.25 12.47 9.26
C PHE A 177 2.05 13.92 8.78
N ASN A 178 0.83 14.43 8.88
CA ASN A 178 0.49 15.79 8.46
C ASN A 178 0.90 16.80 9.54
N ILE A 179 1.44 17.94 9.12
CA ILE A 179 1.94 19.01 9.98
C ILE A 179 1.14 20.28 9.69
N GLY A 180 0.59 20.88 10.75
CA GLY A 180 -0.15 22.12 10.59
C GLY A 180 -0.64 22.73 11.90
N ARG A 181 -1.30 23.88 11.75
CA ARG A 181 -1.94 24.60 12.86
C ARG A 181 -3.36 24.08 13.07
N THR A 182 -3.72 23.85 14.35
CA THR A 182 -4.99 23.25 14.82
C THR A 182 -5.14 21.78 14.41
N LYS A 183 -5.78 20.95 15.26
CA LYS A 183 -5.90 19.49 15.01
C LYS A 183 -6.75 19.17 13.78
N ASN A 184 -7.95 19.76 13.72
CA ASN A 184 -8.93 19.49 12.67
C ASN A 184 -9.40 20.78 11.96
N PRO A 185 -8.50 21.53 11.30
CA PRO A 185 -8.89 22.79 10.69
C PRO A 185 -9.79 22.56 9.46
N GLN A 186 -10.77 23.45 9.28
CA GLN A 186 -11.47 23.57 8.01
C GLN A 186 -10.60 24.34 7.03
N LEU A 187 -10.30 23.74 5.88
CA LEU A 187 -9.53 24.36 4.80
C LEU A 187 -10.39 25.32 3.97
N SER A 188 -9.77 26.12 3.10
CA SER A 188 -10.47 27.04 2.19
C SER A 188 -11.42 26.33 1.21
N SER A 189 -11.20 25.04 0.95
CA SER A 189 -12.11 24.19 0.18
C SER A 189 -13.35 23.74 0.96
N GLY A 190 -13.47 24.08 2.24
CA GLY A 190 -14.52 23.57 3.14
C GLY A 190 -14.23 22.19 3.73
N LYS A 191 -13.21 21.48 3.23
CA LYS A 191 -12.80 20.16 3.76
C LYS A 191 -12.18 20.28 5.15
N ILE A 192 -12.56 19.38 6.05
CA ILE A 192 -11.87 19.19 7.33
C ILE A 192 -10.59 18.39 7.07
N HIS A 193 -9.45 18.96 7.43
CA HIS A 193 -8.13 18.31 7.38
C HIS A 193 -7.73 17.88 8.79
N THR A 194 -6.94 16.82 8.92
CA THR A 194 -6.46 16.33 10.21
C THR A 194 -4.94 16.38 10.25
N ASN A 195 -4.41 17.15 11.20
CA ASN A 195 -2.98 17.23 11.46
C ASN A 195 -2.57 16.19 12.52
N ASP A 196 -1.44 15.54 12.30
CA ASP A 196 -0.83 14.60 13.24
C ASP A 196 0.11 15.35 14.20
N ILE A 197 0.91 16.25 13.64
CA ILE A 197 1.80 17.16 14.34
C ILE A 197 1.15 18.54 14.36
N VAL A 198 0.74 18.97 15.55
CA VAL A 198 -0.23 20.06 15.71
C VAL A 198 0.40 21.22 16.45
N PHE A 199 0.46 22.37 15.79
CA PHE A 199 0.73 23.65 16.44
C PHE A 199 -0.58 24.29 16.89
N TRP A 200 -0.66 24.76 18.14
CA TRP A 200 -1.88 25.42 18.63
C TRP A 200 -2.17 26.70 17.86
N GLY A 201 -3.43 26.91 17.51
CA GLY A 201 -3.93 28.13 16.88
C GLY A 201 -4.55 29.10 17.85
N GLN A 202 -4.64 30.38 17.45
CA GLN A 202 -5.05 31.51 18.31
C GLN A 202 -6.41 31.34 19.03
N GLY A 203 -7.31 30.53 18.49
CA GLY A 203 -8.63 30.27 19.09
C GLY A 203 -8.68 29.06 20.03
N GLU A 204 -7.55 28.37 20.25
CA GLU A 204 -7.49 27.18 21.10
C GLU A 204 -7.06 27.55 22.53
N PRO A 205 -7.65 26.95 23.59
CA PRO A 205 -7.35 27.30 24.99
C PRO A 205 -5.86 27.20 25.38
N GLN A 206 -5.11 26.34 24.69
CA GLN A 206 -3.69 26.08 24.91
C GLN A 206 -2.77 27.07 24.18
N PHE A 207 -3.32 28.00 23.40
CA PHE A 207 -2.56 29.03 22.73
C PHE A 207 -2.22 30.18 23.68
N ASP A 208 -0.92 30.43 23.83
CA ASP A 208 -0.39 31.59 24.53
C ASP A 208 0.37 32.48 23.54
N ALA A 209 -0.06 33.74 23.40
CA ALA A 209 0.52 34.67 22.43
C ALA A 209 2.00 34.97 22.67
N GLN A 210 2.51 34.83 23.90
CA GLN A 210 3.92 35.07 24.20
C GLN A 210 4.81 33.92 23.74
N THR A 211 4.36 32.67 23.94
CA THR A 211 5.16 31.47 23.63
C THR A 211 4.82 30.82 22.29
N ALA A 212 3.65 31.12 21.72
CA ALA A 212 3.13 30.50 20.49
C ALA A 212 3.00 31.47 19.31
N ALA A 213 3.61 32.66 19.36
CA ALA A 213 3.58 33.63 18.25
C ALA A 213 4.06 33.00 16.92
N ALA A 214 5.10 32.16 16.97
CA ALA A 214 5.62 31.42 15.82
C ALA A 214 4.56 30.54 15.13
N ASN A 215 3.59 30.00 15.87
CA ASN A 215 2.55 29.13 15.33
C ASN A 215 1.64 29.86 14.33
N LEU A 216 1.50 31.19 14.45
CA LEU A 216 0.63 31.96 13.55
C LEU A 216 1.12 31.93 12.10
N HIS A 217 2.42 31.67 11.91
CA HIS A 217 3.05 31.47 10.61
C HIS A 217 2.93 30.03 10.11
N VAL A 218 2.46 29.10 10.94
CA VAL A 218 2.15 27.73 10.51
C VAL A 218 0.75 27.70 9.91
N SER A 219 0.67 27.13 8.71
CA SER A 219 -0.58 27.00 7.96
C SER A 219 -1.42 25.86 8.51
N ARG A 220 -2.74 25.92 8.26
CA ARG A 220 -3.68 24.86 8.65
C ARG A 220 -3.31 23.49 8.06
N ASN A 221 -2.68 23.46 6.89
CA ASN A 221 -2.08 22.29 6.27
C ASN A 221 -0.73 22.71 5.65
N HIS A 222 0.35 22.63 6.41
CA HIS A 222 1.60 23.28 6.05
C HIS A 222 2.57 22.31 5.34
N ALA A 223 2.77 21.14 5.91
CA ALA A 223 3.69 20.14 5.40
C ALA A 223 3.21 18.74 5.76
N TYR A 224 3.87 17.71 5.23
CA TYR A 224 3.72 16.36 5.75
C TYR A 224 5.03 15.59 5.60
N ILE A 225 5.22 14.62 6.50
CA ILE A 225 6.30 13.64 6.41
C ILE A 225 5.71 12.33 5.88
N LEU A 226 6.39 11.73 4.92
CA LEU A 226 6.06 10.42 4.38
C LEU A 226 7.23 9.47 4.63
N TYR A 227 6.97 8.34 5.26
CA TYR A 227 7.91 7.25 5.36
C TYR A 227 7.86 6.39 4.09
N ASN A 228 9.03 6.09 3.52
CA ASN A 228 9.18 5.17 2.41
C ASN A 228 9.73 3.82 2.94
N PRO A 229 8.88 2.77 3.01
CA PRO A 229 9.31 1.44 3.46
C PRO A 229 10.38 0.80 2.58
N GLN A 230 10.45 1.18 1.30
CA GLN A 230 11.45 0.66 0.36
C GLN A 230 12.81 1.33 0.50
N LEU A 231 12.93 2.39 1.28
CA LEU A 231 14.20 3.07 1.49
C LEU A 231 14.55 3.16 2.97
N ASP A 232 13.64 2.72 3.86
CA ASP A 232 13.66 2.98 5.29
C ASP A 232 13.99 4.44 5.63
N LYS A 233 13.30 5.37 4.96
CA LYS A 233 13.61 6.80 5.03
C LYS A 233 12.37 7.65 5.16
N PHE A 234 12.50 8.76 5.87
CA PHE A 234 11.46 9.77 6.01
C PHE A 234 11.72 10.92 5.04
N PHE A 235 10.67 11.39 4.37
CA PHE A 235 10.73 12.47 3.41
C PHE A 235 9.76 13.57 3.80
N LEU A 236 10.24 14.80 3.87
CA LEU A 236 9.42 15.98 4.10
C LEU A 236 8.91 16.55 2.77
N PHE A 237 7.62 16.84 2.70
CA PHE A 237 6.98 17.47 1.55
C PHE A 237 6.27 18.77 1.97
N PRO A 238 6.30 19.81 1.14
CA PRO A 238 5.40 20.95 1.30
C PRO A 238 3.96 20.51 0.98
N ASP A 239 3.01 20.92 1.81
CA ASP A 239 1.59 20.87 1.47
C ASP A 239 1.12 22.25 0.98
N LYS A 240 -0.08 22.32 0.42
CA LYS A 240 -0.64 23.52 -0.22
C LYS A 240 -0.43 24.78 0.63
N GLY A 241 -0.71 24.72 1.94
CA GLY A 241 -0.58 25.87 2.82
C GLY A 241 0.87 26.28 3.14
N GLY A 242 1.85 25.39 3.01
CA GLY A 242 3.27 25.69 3.25
C GLY A 242 4.01 26.30 2.06
N LEU A 243 3.37 26.34 0.89
CA LEU A 243 3.97 26.87 -0.34
C LEU A 243 4.08 28.41 -0.33
N PRO A 244 5.07 28.98 -1.03
CA PRO A 244 5.24 30.44 -1.18
C PRO A 244 4.05 31.18 -1.76
N GLU A 245 3.25 30.54 -2.60
CA GLU A 245 2.00 31.10 -3.15
C GLU A 245 1.02 31.53 -2.05
N ASN A 246 1.12 30.92 -0.85
CA ASN A 246 0.32 31.24 0.32
C ASN A 246 1.07 32.12 1.33
N GLY A 247 2.15 32.79 0.91
CA GLY A 247 3.00 33.63 1.76
C GLY A 247 3.83 32.86 2.79
N ASN A 248 3.99 31.54 2.59
CA ASN A 248 4.67 30.64 3.52
C ASN A 248 5.98 30.10 2.94
N LYS A 249 6.80 29.50 3.80
CA LYS A 249 8.05 28.86 3.38
C LYS A 249 8.37 27.71 4.31
N ILE A 250 9.02 26.70 3.75
CA ILE A 250 9.64 25.61 4.49
C ILE A 250 11.12 25.64 4.19
N ARG A 251 11.94 25.72 5.24
CA ARG A 251 13.39 25.62 5.13
C ARG A 251 13.89 24.45 5.95
N ILE A 252 14.95 23.81 5.45
CA ILE A 252 15.66 22.75 6.14
C ILE A 252 17.08 23.21 6.34
N TYR A 253 17.49 23.30 7.59
CA TYR A 253 18.88 23.48 7.99
C TYR A 253 19.44 22.07 8.19
N THR A 254 20.25 21.61 7.25
CA THR A 254 20.82 20.27 7.29
C THR A 254 21.98 20.22 8.29
N SER A 255 22.34 19.02 8.73
CA SER A 255 23.45 18.79 9.67
C SER A 255 24.83 19.25 9.15
N ASP A 256 24.97 19.48 7.84
CA ASP A 256 26.15 20.10 7.21
C ASP A 256 26.03 21.62 7.01
N ASP A 257 25.15 22.26 7.79
CA ASP A 257 24.87 23.72 7.81
C ASP A 257 24.38 24.31 6.48
N LYS A 258 23.88 23.47 5.56
CA LYS A 258 23.25 23.97 4.33
C LYS A 258 21.78 24.29 4.58
N VAL A 259 21.30 25.33 3.89
CA VAL A 259 19.89 25.71 3.90
C VAL A 259 19.23 25.29 2.60
N LYS A 260 18.26 24.38 2.68
CA LYS A 260 17.41 23.99 1.56
C LYS A 260 16.03 24.58 1.74
N SER A 261 15.38 24.97 0.65
CA SER A 261 13.99 25.46 0.67
C SER A 261 13.09 24.50 -0.08
N LEU A 262 11.96 24.11 0.53
CA LEU A 262 10.92 23.32 -0.13
C LEU A 262 9.80 24.26 -0.57
N ASN A 263 9.83 24.64 -1.85
CA ASN A 263 8.92 25.61 -2.46
C ASN A 263 8.13 25.05 -3.64
N VAL A 264 8.45 23.85 -4.11
CA VAL A 264 7.79 23.21 -5.27
C VAL A 264 6.89 22.07 -4.78
N PRO A 265 5.61 22.03 -5.18
CA PRO A 265 4.73 20.90 -4.88
C PRO A 265 5.31 19.58 -5.37
N GLY A 266 5.24 18.54 -4.54
CA GLY A 266 5.70 17.19 -4.91
C GLY A 266 7.21 16.97 -4.86
N VAL A 267 8.02 18.03 -4.69
CA VAL A 267 9.46 17.89 -4.43
C VAL A 267 9.67 17.72 -2.93
N SER A 268 10.38 16.66 -2.54
CA SER A 268 10.70 16.36 -1.14
C SER A 268 12.15 16.58 -0.79
N HIS A 269 12.42 16.59 0.52
CA HIS A 269 13.75 16.43 1.10
C HIS A 269 13.78 15.17 1.96
N GLU A 270 14.82 14.35 1.79
CA GLU A 270 15.11 13.21 2.66
C GLU A 270 15.61 13.72 4.01
N LEU A 271 14.89 13.40 5.09
CA LEU A 271 15.23 13.84 6.44
C LEU A 271 16.40 13.00 7.00
N GLN A 272 17.43 13.67 7.47
CA GLN A 272 18.54 13.09 8.23
C GLN A 272 18.43 13.44 9.71
N SER A 273 18.89 12.55 10.59
CA SER A 273 18.95 12.83 12.03
C SER A 273 19.76 14.12 12.28
N GLY A 274 19.18 15.06 13.01
CA GLY A 274 19.73 16.41 13.25
C GLY A 274 19.23 17.51 12.31
N ASP A 275 18.54 17.20 11.22
CA ASP A 275 17.95 18.22 10.34
C ASP A 275 16.93 19.07 11.11
N GLN A 276 17.03 20.40 11.01
CA GLN A 276 16.04 21.32 11.55
C GLN A 276 15.09 21.82 10.46
N ILE A 277 13.79 21.73 10.74
CA ILE A 277 12.71 22.08 9.83
C ILE A 277 12.07 23.38 10.32
N GLU A 278 12.26 24.46 9.58
CA GLU A 278 11.59 25.74 9.80
C GLU A 278 10.30 25.82 8.98
N LEU A 279 9.19 26.08 9.67
CA LEU A 279 7.83 26.21 9.14
C LEU A 279 7.38 27.66 9.25
N GLY A 280 6.91 28.23 8.15
CA GLY A 280 6.40 29.60 8.11
C GLY A 280 7.45 30.68 8.42
N GLY A 281 8.72 30.30 8.53
CA GLY A 281 9.80 31.20 8.94
C GLY A 281 10.01 31.40 10.43
N CYS A 282 9.25 30.72 11.29
CA CYS A 282 9.32 30.96 12.74
C CYS A 282 9.32 29.69 13.58
N ALA A 283 8.44 28.72 13.28
CA ALA A 283 8.36 27.50 14.07
C ALA A 283 9.44 26.51 13.62
N ILE A 284 10.11 25.86 14.57
CA ILE A 284 11.27 24.99 14.28
C ILE A 284 11.06 23.64 14.94
N LEU A 285 11.23 22.58 14.15
CA LEU A 285 11.30 21.19 14.59
C LEU A 285 12.71 20.66 14.33
N VAL A 286 13.15 19.65 15.10
CA VAL A 286 14.32 18.84 14.77
C VAL A 286 13.91 17.39 14.57
N PHE A 287 14.42 16.78 13.50
CA PHE A 287 14.20 15.38 13.20
C PHE A 287 15.31 14.53 13.83
N LEU A 288 14.93 13.48 14.55
CA LEU A 288 15.81 12.58 15.26
C LEU A 288 15.47 11.14 14.85
N LYS A 289 16.34 10.50 14.08
CA LYS A 289 16.28 9.06 13.78
C LYS A 289 17.33 8.33 14.60
#